data_AF-A0A7S9DBP5-F1
#
_entry.id   AF-A0A7S9DBP5-F1
#
_cell.length_a   1.000
_cell.length_b   1.000
_cell.length_c   1.000
_cell.angle_alpha   90.00
_cell.angle_beta   90.00
_cell.angle_gamma   90.00
#
_symmetry.space_group_name_H-M   'P 1'
#
loop_
_entity.id
_entity.type
_entity.pdbx_description
1 polymer ?
#
loop_
_entity_poly.entity_id
_entity_poly.type
_entity_poly.pdbx_seq_one_letter_code
_entity_poly.pdbx_strand_id
1 'polypeptide(L)'
;MQNEVNPKVNPFGSRATFVMNVCALVLACVVLTEVAVIENQRFGHALPSDPFLCFFPALIMFVVRSEPFSFFFLLAHLLVSVRLTFPVFGIAAGTYKFSRADDPLFILVLFTMATAICFVAFVFVALIRFLVAHRRPAE
;
A
#
# COMPACT_ATOMS: atom_id res chain seq x y z
N MET A 1 12.33 23.39 -39.43
CA MET A 1 12.50 23.69 -37.99
C MET A 1 11.67 22.70 -37.20
N GLN A 2 12.23 21.53 -36.93
CA GLN A 2 11.60 20.49 -36.09
C GLN A 2 12.02 20.77 -34.65
N ASN A 3 11.06 21.09 -33.80
CA ASN A 3 11.26 21.16 -32.36
C ASN A 3 11.47 19.74 -31.83
N GLU A 4 12.72 19.39 -31.51
CA GLU A 4 13.03 18.26 -30.66
C GLU A 4 12.36 18.49 -29.29
N VAL A 5 11.23 17.84 -29.06
CA VAL A 5 10.67 17.68 -27.71
C VAL A 5 11.61 16.74 -26.98
N ASN A 6 12.62 17.34 -26.35
CA ASN A 6 13.55 16.69 -25.45
C ASN A 6 12.70 16.03 -24.33
N PRO A 7 12.61 14.70 -24.24
CA PRO A 7 11.89 14.08 -23.14
C PRO A 7 12.71 14.41 -21.90
N LYS A 8 12.21 15.36 -21.09
CA LYS A 8 12.71 15.63 -19.75
C LYS A 8 12.71 14.29 -19.01
N VAL A 9 13.87 13.64 -19.00
CA VAL A 9 14.16 12.52 -18.11
C VAL A 9 14.18 13.16 -16.73
N ASN A 10 13.03 13.18 -16.05
CA ASN A 10 12.92 13.74 -14.70
C ASN A 10 13.81 12.91 -13.77
N PRO A 11 14.99 13.41 -13.35
CA PRO A 11 15.87 12.64 -12.47
C PRO A 11 15.31 12.57 -11.03
N PHE A 12 14.26 13.35 -10.76
CA PHE A 12 13.56 13.42 -9.49
C PHE A 12 12.60 12.24 -9.26
N GLY A 13 12.06 11.62 -10.30
CA GLY A 13 11.03 10.58 -10.14
C GLY A 13 11.54 9.33 -9.42
N SER A 14 12.81 8.95 -9.65
CA SER A 14 13.44 7.79 -9.00
C SER A 14 13.68 8.00 -7.50
N ARG A 15 14.15 9.20 -7.11
CA ARG A 15 14.39 9.53 -5.69
C ARG A 15 13.09 9.77 -4.93
N ALA A 16 12.13 10.46 -5.54
CA ALA A 16 10.82 10.70 -4.95
C ALA A 16 10.07 9.38 -4.70
N THR A 17 10.10 8.46 -5.67
CA THR A 17 9.50 7.11 -5.51
C THR A 17 10.14 6.33 -4.37
N PHE A 18 11.48 6.39 -4.24
CA PHE A 18 12.16 5.74 -3.12
C PHE A 18 11.73 6.32 -1.77
N VAL A 19 11.68 7.65 -1.64
CA VAL A 19 11.21 8.32 -0.40
C VAL A 19 9.77 7.92 -0.08
N MET A 20 8.87 7.92 -1.06
CA MET A 20 7.48 7.49 -0.87
C MET A 20 7.37 6.03 -0.40
N ASN A 21 8.19 5.13 -0.94
CA ASN A 21 8.20 3.73 -0.53
C ASN A 21 8.72 3.55 0.90
N VAL A 22 9.75 4.29 1.30
CA VAL A 22 10.24 4.31 2.68
C VAL A 22 9.16 4.84 3.62
N CYS A 23 8.48 5.93 3.25
CA CYS A 23 7.36 6.46 4.03
C CYS A 23 6.22 5.43 4.17
N ALA A 24 5.89 4.70 3.11
CA ALA A 24 4.88 3.64 3.15
C ALA A 24 5.30 2.50 4.08
N LEU A 25 6.60 2.16 4.13
CA LEU A 25 7.13 1.16 5.06
C LEU A 25 7.00 1.62 6.51
N VAL A 26 7.31 2.88 6.79
CA VAL A 26 7.14 3.46 8.14
C VAL A 26 5.66 3.46 8.54
N LEU A 27 4.76 3.84 7.62
CA LEU A 27 3.32 3.78 7.87
C LEU A 27 2.85 2.34 8.11
N ALA A 28 3.37 1.35 7.39
CA ALA A 28 3.05 -0.05 7.63
C ALA A 28 3.44 -0.50 9.06
N CYS A 29 4.57 -0.01 9.59
CA CYS A 29 4.94 -0.25 10.99
C CYS A 29 3.95 0.40 11.97
N VAL A 30 3.52 1.64 11.70
CA VAL A 30 2.52 2.34 12.52
C VAL A 30 1.20 1.56 12.52
N VAL A 31 0.71 1.22 11.33
CA VAL A 31 -0.52 0.42 11.14
C VAL A 31 -0.42 -0.91 11.88
N LEU A 32 0.72 -1.60 11.80
CA LEU A 32 0.92 -2.86 12.54
C LEU A 32 0.79 -2.66 14.06
N THR A 33 1.33 -1.58 14.61
CA THR A 33 1.17 -1.29 16.05
C THR A 33 -0.28 -0.97 16.40
N GLU A 34 -1.01 -0.24 15.54
CA GLU A 34 -2.42 0.07 15.74
C GLU A 34 -3.28 -1.20 15.72
N VAL A 35 -3.05 -2.08 14.75
CA VAL A 35 -3.70 -3.39 14.61
C VAL A 35 -3.43 -4.25 15.84
N ALA A 36 -2.17 -4.35 16.28
CA ALA A 36 -1.81 -5.14 17.46
C ALA A 36 -2.53 -4.66 18.73
N VAL A 37 -2.69 -3.34 18.92
CA VAL A 37 -3.46 -2.78 20.06
C VAL A 37 -4.93 -3.17 19.97
N ILE A 38 -5.54 -3.02 18.79
CA ILE A 38 -6.94 -3.35 18.53
C ILE A 38 -7.19 -4.84 18.78
N GLU A 39 -6.34 -5.71 18.25
CA GLU A 39 -6.45 -7.16 18.39
C GLU A 39 -6.22 -7.63 19.82
N ASN A 40 -5.21 -7.09 20.49
CA ASN A 40 -4.95 -7.45 21.88
C ASN A 40 -6.15 -7.09 22.78
N GLN A 41 -6.87 -6.01 22.49
CA GLN A 41 -8.10 -5.67 23.22
C GLN A 41 -9.31 -6.49 22.80
N ARG A 42 -9.43 -6.87 21.53
CA ARG A 42 -10.59 -7.62 21.02
C ARG A 42 -10.50 -9.12 21.29
N PHE A 43 -9.32 -9.70 21.08
CA PHE A 43 -9.07 -11.14 21.10
C PHE A 43 -8.14 -11.59 22.23
N GLY A 44 -7.52 -10.65 22.96
CA GLY A 44 -6.55 -10.95 24.02
C GLY A 44 -5.17 -11.38 23.53
N HIS A 45 -4.95 -11.40 22.21
CA HIS A 45 -3.68 -11.75 21.58
C HIS A 45 -3.60 -11.14 20.17
N ALA A 46 -2.38 -10.97 19.66
CA ALA A 46 -2.14 -10.56 18.28
C ALA A 46 -2.13 -11.78 17.35
N LEU A 47 -2.68 -11.64 16.16
CA LEU A 47 -2.68 -12.70 15.16
C LEU A 47 -1.36 -12.69 14.35
N PRO A 48 -0.79 -13.86 14.02
CA PRO A 48 0.51 -13.96 13.36
C PRO A 48 0.48 -13.60 11.85
N SER A 49 -0.71 -13.54 11.23
CA SER A 49 -0.89 -13.22 9.81
C SER A 49 -0.86 -11.73 9.49
N ASP A 50 -1.14 -10.89 10.48
CA ASP A 50 -1.41 -9.46 10.30
C ASP A 50 -0.19 -8.58 9.97
N PRO A 51 1.05 -8.93 10.38
CA PRO A 51 2.24 -8.26 9.85
C PRO A 51 2.29 -8.33 8.33
N PHE A 52 1.95 -9.48 7.73
CA PHE A 52 1.98 -9.61 6.27
C PHE A 52 0.95 -8.69 5.61
N LEU A 53 -0.28 -8.64 6.13
CA LEU A 53 -1.34 -7.77 5.64
C LEU A 53 -0.95 -6.28 5.69
N CYS A 54 -0.24 -5.86 6.75
CA CYS A 54 0.24 -4.49 6.91
C CYS A 54 1.38 -4.15 5.94
N PHE A 55 2.34 -5.06 5.74
CA PHE A 55 3.53 -4.79 4.91
C PHE A 55 3.32 -5.05 3.42
N PHE A 56 2.36 -5.91 3.05
CA PHE A 56 2.14 -6.32 1.66
C PHE A 56 1.98 -5.15 0.69
N PRO A 57 1.21 -4.08 0.98
CA PRO A 57 1.08 -2.97 0.05
C PRO A 57 2.36 -2.14 -0.05
N ALA A 58 3.10 -1.96 1.04
CA ALA A 58 4.40 -1.28 1.01
C ALA A 58 5.41 -2.06 0.16
N LEU A 59 5.44 -3.40 0.29
CA LEU A 59 6.29 -4.27 -0.53
C LEU A 59 5.95 -4.17 -2.02
N ILE A 60 4.66 -4.15 -2.37
CA ILE A 60 4.23 -3.99 -3.77
C ILE A 60 4.72 -2.66 -4.34
N MET A 61 4.68 -1.56 -3.57
CA MET A 61 5.20 -0.27 -4.02
C MET A 61 6.71 -0.34 -4.34
N PHE A 62 7.48 -1.10 -3.55
CA PHE A 62 8.90 -1.35 -3.81
C PHE A 62 9.16 -2.17 -5.09
N VAL A 63 8.27 -3.10 -5.44
CA VAL A 63 8.38 -3.93 -6.65
C VAL A 63 7.97 -3.13 -7.89
N VAL A 64 6.84 -2.44 -7.83
CA VAL A 64 6.27 -1.73 -8.98
C VAL A 64 7.08 -0.49 -9.35
N ARG A 65 7.67 0.22 -8.36
CA ARG A 65 8.51 1.43 -8.54
C ARG A 65 7.91 2.47 -9.51
N SER A 66 6.59 2.57 -9.56
CA SER A 66 5.87 3.55 -10.38
C SER A 66 5.49 4.74 -9.52
N GLU A 67 5.90 5.94 -9.93
CA GLU A 67 5.70 7.19 -9.19
C GLU A 67 4.21 7.52 -8.90
N PRO A 68 3.29 7.55 -9.89
CA PRO A 68 1.87 7.84 -9.62
C PRO A 68 1.20 6.75 -8.79
N PHE A 69 1.61 5.50 -8.98
CA PHE A 69 1.11 4.37 -8.19
C PHE A 69 1.56 4.50 -6.74
N SER A 70 2.82 4.84 -6.52
CA SER A 70 3.38 4.98 -5.17
C SER A 70 2.72 6.12 -4.40
N PHE A 71 2.42 7.24 -5.04
CA PHE A 71 1.68 8.32 -4.38
C PHE A 71 0.27 7.91 -3.96
N PHE A 72 -0.48 7.25 -4.85
CA PHE A 72 -1.85 6.81 -4.56
C PHE A 72 -1.89 5.78 -3.43
N PHE A 73 -1.00 4.79 -3.47
CA PHE A 73 -0.90 3.78 -2.42
C PHE A 73 -0.44 4.34 -1.08
N LEU A 74 0.46 5.33 -1.09
CA LEU A 74 0.88 6.04 0.12
C LEU A 74 -0.29 6.79 0.75
N LEU A 75 -1.09 7.49 -0.06
CA LEU A 75 -2.28 8.21 0.41
C LEU A 75 -3.33 7.26 0.99
N ALA A 76 -3.58 6.13 0.33
CA ALA A 76 -4.49 5.11 0.82
C ALA A 76 -3.99 4.48 2.14
N HIS A 77 -2.69 4.22 2.25
CA HIS A 77 -2.06 3.77 3.49
C HIS A 77 -2.25 4.76 4.64
N LEU A 78 -2.02 6.05 4.36
CA LEU A 78 -2.21 7.11 5.35
C LEU A 78 -3.67 7.17 5.82
N LEU A 79 -4.62 7.03 4.89
CA LEU A 79 -6.05 7.00 5.22
C LEU A 79 -6.43 5.80 6.10
N VAL A 80 -5.87 4.62 5.81
CA VAL A 80 -6.05 3.42 6.64
C VAL A 80 -5.49 3.66 8.05
N SER A 81 -4.28 4.20 8.17
CA SER A 81 -3.70 4.51 9.48
C SER A 81 -4.59 5.47 10.25
N VAL A 82 -4.97 6.62 9.66
CA VAL A 82 -5.88 7.58 10.32
C VAL A 82 -7.18 6.93 10.78
N ARG A 83 -7.75 6.03 9.96
CA ARG A 83 -8.98 5.30 10.32
C ARG A 83 -8.79 4.33 11.49
N LEU A 84 -7.62 3.72 11.64
CA LEU A 84 -7.28 2.82 12.74
C LEU A 84 -6.87 3.58 14.01
N THR A 85 -6.29 4.77 13.87
CA THR A 85 -5.93 5.64 14.98
C THR A 85 -7.15 6.02 15.83
N PHE A 86 -8.32 6.27 15.21
CA PHE A 86 -9.55 6.61 15.94
C PHE A 86 -9.98 5.51 16.93
N PRO A 87 -10.14 4.24 16.52
CA PRO A 87 -10.33 3.10 17.42
C PRO A 87 -9.27 3.01 18.52
N VAL A 88 -7.98 3.13 18.18
CA VAL A 88 -6.88 3.05 19.16
C VAL A 88 -7.02 4.12 20.25
N PHE A 89 -7.32 5.36 19.87
CA PHE A 89 -7.56 6.44 20.84
C PHE A 89 -8.80 6.18 21.68
N GLY A 90 -9.89 5.70 21.08
CA GLY A 90 -11.10 5.34 21.84
C GLY A 90 -10.86 4.20 22.83
N ILE A 91 -10.02 3.22 22.46
CA ILE A 91 -9.59 2.12 23.32
C ILE A 91 -8.77 2.68 24.49
N ALA A 92 -7.80 3.55 24.22
CA ALA A 92 -6.98 4.18 25.25
C ALA A 92 -7.82 5.03 26.23
N ALA A 93 -8.88 5.68 25.73
CA ALA A 93 -9.84 6.43 26.55
C ALA A 93 -10.89 5.54 27.24
N GLY A 94 -10.94 4.23 26.96
CA GLY A 94 -11.93 3.30 27.49
C GLY A 94 -13.36 3.52 26.97
N THR A 95 -13.55 4.32 25.93
CA THR A 95 -14.87 4.68 25.38
C THR A 95 -15.26 3.85 24.15
N TYR A 96 -14.30 3.13 23.56
CA TYR A 96 -14.54 2.34 22.37
C TYR A 96 -15.27 1.03 22.66
N LYS A 97 -16.37 0.79 21.94
CA LYS A 97 -17.10 -0.48 21.99
C LYS A 97 -17.00 -1.15 20.63
N PHE A 98 -16.50 -2.38 20.61
CA PHE A 98 -16.46 -3.19 19.40
C PHE A 98 -17.88 -3.56 18.98
N SER A 99 -18.30 -3.07 17.82
CA SER A 99 -19.54 -3.47 17.16
C SER A 99 -19.22 -4.32 15.95
N ARG A 100 -19.97 -5.42 15.76
CA ARG A 100 -19.76 -6.35 14.63
C ARG A 100 -19.99 -5.69 13.26
N ALA A 101 -20.71 -4.57 13.22
CA ALA A 101 -20.96 -3.80 12.01
C ALA A 101 -19.79 -2.86 11.64
N ASP A 102 -18.99 -2.45 12.62
CA ASP A 102 -17.93 -1.44 12.48
C ASP A 102 -16.56 -2.06 12.83
N ASP A 103 -16.23 -3.19 12.21
CA ASP A 103 -14.96 -3.85 12.45
C ASP A 103 -13.81 -3.03 11.84
N PRO A 104 -12.94 -2.38 12.65
CA PRO A 104 -11.91 -1.49 12.13
C PRO A 104 -10.86 -2.25 11.31
N LEU A 105 -10.65 -3.53 11.59
CA LEU A 105 -9.74 -4.42 10.84
C LEU A 105 -10.23 -4.70 9.41
N PHE A 106 -11.52 -4.54 9.12
CA PHE A 106 -12.07 -4.81 7.80
C PHE A 106 -11.49 -3.87 6.73
N ILE A 107 -11.19 -2.62 7.09
CA ILE A 107 -10.59 -1.65 6.15
C ILE A 107 -9.18 -2.09 5.71
N LEU A 108 -8.43 -2.74 6.60
CA LEU A 108 -7.09 -3.24 6.31
C LEU A 108 -7.14 -4.40 5.30
N VAL A 109 -8.11 -5.31 5.48
CA VAL A 109 -8.34 -6.42 4.55
C VAL A 109 -8.76 -5.88 3.18
N LEU A 110 -9.71 -4.93 3.13
CA LEU A 110 -10.12 -4.29 1.88
C LEU A 110 -8.95 -3.61 1.17
N PHE A 111 -8.11 -2.89 1.91
CA PHE A 111 -6.95 -2.22 1.36
C PHE A 111 -5.94 -3.22 0.78
N THR A 112 -5.68 -4.32 1.49
CA THR A 112 -4.79 -5.38 1.01
C THR A 112 -5.35 -6.04 -0.26
N MET A 113 -6.65 -6.34 -0.29
CA MET A 113 -7.31 -6.92 -1.47
C MET A 113 -7.25 -5.97 -2.68
N ALA A 114 -7.52 -4.68 -2.48
CA ALA A 114 -7.39 -3.67 -3.54
C ALA A 114 -5.95 -3.63 -4.07
N THR A 115 -4.96 -3.67 -3.17
CA THR A 115 -3.54 -3.72 -3.54
C THR A 115 -3.20 -4.96 -4.37
N ALA A 116 -3.68 -6.13 -3.95
CA ALA A 116 -3.45 -7.38 -4.66
C ALA A 116 -4.04 -7.33 -6.07
N ILE A 117 -5.27 -6.83 -6.23
CA ILE A 117 -5.93 -6.66 -7.52
C ILE A 117 -5.13 -5.71 -8.43
N CYS A 118 -4.69 -4.56 -7.89
CA CYS A 118 -3.87 -3.62 -8.65
C CYS A 118 -2.54 -4.24 -9.09
N PHE A 119 -1.90 -5.04 -8.23
CA PHE A 119 -0.66 -5.74 -8.57
C PHE A 119 -0.87 -6.80 -9.66
N VAL A 120 -1.92 -7.61 -9.58
CA VAL A 120 -2.25 -8.60 -10.61
C VAL A 120 -2.49 -7.93 -11.96
N ALA A 121 -3.25 -6.82 -11.98
CA ALA A 121 -3.48 -6.04 -13.20
C ALA A 121 -2.16 -5.48 -13.77
N PHE A 122 -1.28 -4.96 -12.91
CA PHE A 122 0.03 -4.46 -13.32
C PHE A 122 0.91 -5.56 -13.94
N VAL A 123 1.00 -6.72 -13.28
CA VAL A 123 1.76 -7.88 -13.78
C VAL A 123 1.20 -8.37 -15.12
N PHE A 124 -0.11 -8.42 -15.27
CA PHE A 124 -0.76 -8.82 -16.52
C PHE A 124 -0.40 -7.89 -17.69
N VAL A 125 -0.45 -6.56 -17.46
CA VAL A 125 -0.05 -5.58 -18.47
C VAL A 125 1.44 -5.69 -18.80
N ALA A 126 2.29 -5.89 -17.80
CA ALA A 126 3.74 -6.07 -17.99
C ALA A 126 4.04 -7.33 -18.83
N LEU A 127 3.35 -8.44 -18.57
CA LEU A 127 3.47 -9.68 -19.33
C LEU A 127 3.04 -9.52 -20.79
N ILE A 128 1.92 -8.85 -21.05
CA ILE A 128 1.47 -8.56 -22.43
C ILE A 128 2.54 -7.76 -23.17
N ARG A 129 3.09 -6.71 -22.55
CA ARG A 129 4.15 -5.90 -23.16
C ARG A 129 5.41 -6.72 -23.45
N PHE A 130 5.80 -7.60 -22.52
CA PHE A 130 6.93 -8.49 -22.69
C PHE A 130 6.72 -9.46 -23.87
N LEU A 131 5.54 -10.08 -23.96
CA LEU A 131 5.18 -11.00 -25.05
C LEU A 131 5.15 -10.30 -26.41
N VAL A 132 4.60 -9.08 -26.49
CA VAL A 132 4.57 -8.29 -27.72
C VAL A 132 5.98 -7.86 -28.14
N ALA A 133 6.83 -7.46 -27.20
CA ALA A 133 8.21 -7.11 -27.47
C ALA A 133 9.02 -8.31 -28.00
N HIS A 134 8.80 -9.50 -27.43
CA HIS A 134 9.50 -10.72 -27.86
C HIS A 134 8.99 -11.24 -29.23
N ARG A 135 7.75 -10.92 -29.61
CA ARG A 135 7.18 -11.28 -30.93
C ARG A 135 7.63 -10.40 -32.10
N ARG A 136 8.46 -9.36 -31.90
CA ARG A 136 9.11 -8.66 -33.02
C ARG A 136 10.50 -9.27 -33.26
N PRO A 137 10.64 -10.31 -34.11
CA PRO A 137 11.95 -10.66 -34.64
C PRO A 137 12.46 -9.47 -35.46
N ALA A 138 13.75 -9.20 -35.32
CA ALA A 138 14.47 -8.17 -36.06
C ALA A 138 14.21 -8.33 -37.57
N GLU A 139 13.73 -7.25 -38.19
CA GLU A 139 13.81 -7.04 -39.63
C GLU A 139 15.28 -6.93 -40.07
#